data_AF-A0A395NWR5-F1
#
_entry.id   AF-A0A395NWR5-F1
#
_cell.length_a   1.000
_cell.length_b   1.000
_cell.length_c   1.000
_cell.angle_alpha   90.00
_cell.angle_beta   90.00
_cell.angle_gamma   90.00
#
_symmetry.space_group_name_H-M   'P 1'
#
loop_
_entity.id
_entity.type
_entity.pdbx_description
1 polymer ?
#
loop_
_entity_poly.entity_id
_entity_poly.type
_entity_poly.pdbx_seq_one_letter_code
_entity_poly.pdbx_strand_id
1 'polypeptide(L)'
;MRAPSSSATSGPQSPALVARIEEKKAELENLKELRDLSATVATQMEALEEKLATLSDGTEVIAAVVGNWHNVLRAINMASTKLAKTAVNAAPEESSGSAAPLPQTLVRIPTEHAPTLQAQAEAAEAAEAAEAAAEGQSTSDP
;
A
#
# COMPACT_ATOMS: atom_id res chain seq x y z
N MET A 1 -35.48 65.99 -4.71
CA MET A 1 -36.52 65.96 -3.66
C MET A 1 -36.83 64.50 -3.37
N ARG A 2 -36.57 64.03 -2.14
CA ARG A 2 -36.56 62.62 -1.74
C ARG A 2 -37.85 62.35 -0.95
N ALA A 3 -38.68 61.43 -1.42
CA ALA A 3 -39.95 61.08 -0.77
C ALA A 3 -39.69 60.30 0.54
N PRO A 4 -40.46 60.57 1.62
CA PRO A 4 -40.29 59.89 2.90
C PRO A 4 -40.91 58.49 2.88
N SER A 5 -40.13 57.50 3.32
CA SER A 5 -40.63 56.16 3.63
C SER A 5 -41.55 56.23 4.85
N SER A 6 -42.86 56.17 4.61
CA SER A 6 -43.87 56.07 5.65
C SER A 6 -43.96 54.64 6.17
N SER A 7 -43.57 54.47 7.43
CA SER A 7 -44.25 53.67 8.44
C SER A 7 -44.55 52.21 8.11
N ALA A 8 -43.74 51.33 8.71
CA ALA A 8 -44.09 49.93 8.95
C ALA A 8 -45.43 49.87 9.72
N THR A 9 -46.51 49.57 9.00
CA THR A 9 -47.79 49.23 9.61
C THR A 9 -47.81 47.73 9.89
N SER A 10 -47.81 47.37 11.17
CA SER A 10 -48.06 46.02 11.65
C SER A 10 -49.55 45.67 11.47
N GLY A 11 -49.97 45.49 10.22
CA GLY A 11 -51.33 45.01 9.90
C GLY A 11 -51.42 43.48 10.05
N PRO A 12 -52.61 42.93 10.37
CA PRO A 12 -52.81 41.48 10.44
C PRO A 12 -52.37 40.85 9.12
N GLN A 13 -51.43 39.90 9.20
CA GLN A 13 -50.89 39.19 8.04
C GLN A 13 -52.04 38.58 7.23
N SER A 14 -52.06 38.80 5.91
CA SER A 14 -53.12 38.25 5.07
C SER A 14 -53.04 36.71 5.07
N PRO A 15 -54.17 35.99 5.20
CA PRO A 15 -54.19 34.53 5.37
C PRO A 15 -53.52 33.78 4.20
N ALA A 16 -53.55 34.35 2.99
CA ALA A 16 -52.85 33.80 1.82
C ALA A 16 -51.31 33.84 1.94
N LEU A 17 -50.75 34.82 2.63
CA LEU A 17 -49.30 34.88 2.89
C LEU A 17 -48.89 33.84 3.94
N VAL A 18 -49.73 33.63 4.96
CA VAL A 18 -49.49 32.59 5.97
C VAL A 18 -49.43 31.20 5.34
N ALA A 19 -50.39 30.87 4.46
CA ALA A 19 -50.39 29.59 3.73
C ALA A 19 -49.12 29.39 2.87
N ARG A 20 -48.66 30.43 2.16
CA ARG A 20 -47.41 30.38 1.38
C ARG A 20 -46.18 30.22 2.26
N ILE A 21 -46.17 30.81 3.46
CA ILE A 21 -45.07 30.65 4.42
C ILE A 21 -45.02 29.21 4.91
N GLU A 22 -46.15 28.58 5.19
CA GLU A 22 -46.22 27.17 5.60
C GLU A 22 -45.75 26.24 4.48
N GLU A 23 -46.19 26.46 3.24
CA GLU A 23 -45.71 25.72 2.06
C GLU A 23 -44.18 25.86 1.90
N LYS A 24 -43.64 27.08 1.98
CA LYS A 24 -42.20 27.31 1.86
C LYS A 24 -41.39 26.72 3.01
N LYS A 25 -41.96 26.63 4.21
CA LYS A 25 -41.31 25.93 5.33
C LYS A 25 -41.20 24.42 5.05
N ALA A 26 -42.26 23.81 4.53
CA ALA A 26 -42.25 22.40 4.14
C ALA A 26 -41.26 22.13 3.00
N GLU A 27 -41.22 23.00 1.97
CA GLU A 27 -40.21 22.89 0.90
C GLU A 27 -38.79 22.98 1.45
N LEU A 28 -38.53 23.90 2.38
CA LEU A 28 -37.21 24.07 3.00
C LEU A 28 -36.80 22.84 3.80
N GLU A 29 -37.73 22.24 4.54
CA GLU A 29 -37.50 20.99 5.27
C GLU A 29 -37.06 19.87 4.31
N ASN A 30 -37.80 19.67 3.22
CA ASN A 30 -37.43 18.71 2.17
C ASN A 30 -36.05 19.00 1.56
N LEU A 31 -35.71 20.27 1.32
CA LEU A 31 -34.39 20.66 0.79
C LEU A 31 -33.26 20.40 1.79
N LYS A 32 -33.51 20.55 3.09
CA LYS A 32 -32.53 20.21 4.13
C LYS A 32 -32.27 18.71 4.15
N GLU A 33 -33.32 17.90 4.11
CA GLU A 33 -33.20 16.44 4.04
C GLU A 33 -32.41 16.00 2.81
N LEU A 34 -32.72 16.56 1.64
CA LEU A 34 -31.96 16.27 0.41
C LEU A 34 -30.49 16.66 0.53
N ARG A 35 -30.18 17.81 1.15
CA ARG A 35 -28.82 18.25 1.39
C ARG A 35 -28.08 17.32 2.35
N ASP A 36 -28.73 16.88 3.44
CA ASP A 36 -28.16 15.94 4.40
C ASP A 36 -27.93 14.56 3.78
N LEU A 37 -28.87 14.07 2.96
CA LEU A 37 -28.71 12.84 2.19
C LEU A 37 -27.54 12.96 1.20
N SER A 38 -27.44 14.07 0.47
CA SER A 38 -26.36 14.30 -0.49
C SER A 38 -25.00 14.36 0.18
N ALA A 39 -24.90 14.99 1.36
CA ALA A 39 -23.69 15.00 2.17
C ALA A 39 -23.30 13.57 2.61
N THR A 40 -24.29 12.78 3.03
CA THR A 40 -24.06 11.37 3.42
C THR A 40 -23.59 10.52 2.24
N VAL A 41 -24.11 10.77 1.03
CA VAL A 41 -23.65 10.09 -0.19
C VAL A 41 -22.22 10.50 -0.52
N ALA A 42 -21.87 11.79 -0.43
CA ALA A 42 -20.51 12.25 -0.66
C ALA A 42 -19.50 11.56 0.27
N THR A 43 -19.79 11.50 1.57
CA THR A 43 -18.94 10.77 2.54
C THR A 43 -18.80 9.28 2.21
N GLN A 44 -19.86 8.65 1.70
CA GLN A 44 -19.77 7.25 1.25
C GLN A 44 -18.91 7.10 -0.01
N MET A 45 -18.92 8.07 -0.92
CA MET A 45 -18.04 8.05 -2.10
C MET A 45 -16.56 8.20 -1.71
N GLU A 46 -16.24 9.08 -0.76
CA GLU A 46 -14.89 9.22 -0.20
C GLU A 46 -14.43 7.91 0.47
N ALA A 47 -15.28 7.28 1.29
CA ALA A 47 -14.96 6.00 1.91
C ALA A 47 -14.81 4.84 0.89
N LEU A 48 -15.52 4.89 -0.23
CA LEU A 48 -15.35 3.93 -1.32
C LEU A 48 -14.04 4.16 -2.08
N GLU A 49 -13.65 5.42 -2.29
CA GLU A 49 -12.37 5.78 -2.90
C GLU A 49 -11.20 5.20 -2.10
N GLU A 50 -11.18 5.37 -0.78
CA GLU A 50 -10.14 4.81 0.09
C GLU A 50 -10.04 3.28 -0.02
N LYS A 51 -11.19 2.59 -0.09
CA LYS A 51 -11.24 1.14 -0.27
C LYS A 51 -10.73 0.72 -1.64
N LEU A 52 -11.03 1.48 -2.69
CA LEU A 52 -10.53 1.22 -4.04
C LEU A 52 -9.02 1.45 -4.12
N ALA A 53 -8.49 2.47 -3.47
CA ALA A 53 -7.05 2.70 -3.36
C ALA A 53 -6.36 1.51 -2.66
N THR A 54 -6.87 1.09 -1.50
CA THR A 54 -6.34 -0.08 -0.77
C THR A 54 -6.38 -1.35 -1.61
N LEU A 55 -7.45 -1.56 -2.37
CA LEU A 55 -7.57 -2.71 -3.27
C LEU A 55 -6.56 -2.63 -4.43
N SER A 56 -6.37 -1.45 -5.02
CA SER A 56 -5.36 -1.20 -6.05
C SER A 56 -3.95 -1.53 -5.53
N ASP A 57 -3.57 -0.99 -4.38
CA ASP A 57 -2.27 -1.24 -3.75
C ASP A 57 -2.08 -2.74 -3.47
N GLY A 58 -3.12 -3.41 -2.97
CA GLY A 58 -3.12 -4.87 -2.79
C GLY A 58 -2.87 -5.64 -4.09
N THR A 59 -3.45 -5.20 -5.21
CA THR A 59 -3.20 -5.85 -6.52
C THR A 59 -1.78 -5.64 -7.03
N GLU A 60 -1.15 -4.51 -6.74
CA GLU A 60 0.27 -4.27 -7.07
C GLU A 60 1.18 -5.23 -6.31
N VAL A 61 0.92 -5.43 -5.01
CA VAL A 61 1.67 -6.40 -4.18
C VAL A 61 1.54 -7.82 -4.74
N ILE A 62 0.33 -8.24 -5.13
CA ILE A 62 0.12 -9.56 -5.73
C ILE A 62 0.84 -9.66 -7.08
N ALA A 63 0.83 -8.62 -7.91
CA ALA A 63 1.57 -8.60 -9.17
C ALA A 63 3.07 -8.77 -8.95
N ALA A 64 3.65 -8.11 -7.93
CA ALA A 64 5.05 -8.28 -7.55
C ALA A 64 5.36 -9.72 -7.13
N VAL A 65 4.51 -10.33 -6.31
CA VAL A 65 4.65 -11.74 -5.88
C VAL A 65 4.59 -12.68 -7.08
N VAL A 66 3.59 -12.55 -7.96
CA VAL A 66 3.47 -13.38 -9.17
C VAL A 66 4.68 -13.19 -10.09
N GLY A 67 5.16 -11.96 -10.25
CA GLY A 67 6.39 -11.66 -11.00
C GLY A 67 7.62 -12.36 -10.41
N ASN A 68 7.75 -12.36 -9.08
CA ASN A 68 8.81 -13.09 -8.39
C ASN A 68 8.71 -14.61 -8.62
N TRP A 69 7.53 -15.21 -8.42
CA TRP A 69 7.32 -16.64 -8.66
C TRP A 69 7.54 -17.05 -10.12
N HIS A 70 7.19 -16.18 -11.07
CA HIS A 70 7.51 -16.39 -12.49
C HIS A 70 9.02 -16.51 -12.71
N ASN A 71 9.82 -15.61 -12.11
CA ASN A 71 11.28 -15.64 -12.21
C ASN A 71 11.87 -16.91 -11.58
N VAL A 72 11.38 -17.31 -10.40
CA VAL A 72 11.80 -18.54 -9.72
C VAL A 72 11.52 -19.78 -10.57
N LEU A 73 10.29 -19.95 -11.05
CA LEU A 73 9.90 -21.09 -11.88
C LEU A 73 10.68 -21.13 -13.20
N ARG A 74 10.94 -19.97 -13.81
CA ARG A 74 11.76 -19.86 -15.02
C ARG A 74 13.21 -20.29 -14.74
N ALA A 75 13.82 -19.82 -13.66
CA ALA A 75 15.17 -20.17 -13.28
C ALA A 75 15.31 -21.68 -13.06
N ILE A 76 14.35 -22.29 -12.35
CA ILE A 76 14.28 -23.75 -12.15
C ILE A 76 14.16 -24.46 -13.48
N ASN A 77 13.26 -24.04 -14.37
CA ASN A 77 13.09 -24.69 -15.68
C ASN A 77 14.37 -24.61 -16.54
N MET A 78 15.01 -23.44 -16.59
CA MET A 78 16.28 -23.26 -17.29
C MET A 78 17.42 -24.12 -16.72
N ALA A 79 17.45 -24.32 -15.40
CA ALA A 79 18.41 -25.21 -14.74
C ALA A 79 18.11 -26.69 -15.02
N SER A 80 16.85 -27.12 -14.82
CA SER A 80 16.42 -28.52 -14.99
C SER A 80 16.56 -29.02 -16.42
N THR A 81 16.24 -28.19 -17.43
CA THR A 81 16.40 -28.56 -18.84
C THR A 81 17.87 -28.66 -19.26
N LYS A 82 18.74 -27.79 -18.73
CA LYS A 82 20.20 -27.90 -18.94
C LYS A 82 20.76 -29.17 -18.30
N LEU A 83 20.32 -29.54 -17.10
CA LEU A 83 20.72 -30.79 -16.45
C LEU A 83 20.34 -32.01 -17.30
N ALA A 84 19.10 -32.05 -17.81
CA ALA A 84 18.64 -33.13 -18.69
C ALA A 84 19.41 -33.16 -20.03
N LYS A 85 19.70 -32.00 -20.64
CA LYS A 85 20.50 -31.89 -21.88
C LYS A 85 21.93 -32.38 -21.69
N THR A 86 22.57 -32.03 -20.57
CA THR A 86 23.92 -32.51 -20.22
C THR A 86 23.93 -34.01 -19.93
N ALA A 87 22.90 -34.55 -19.28
CA ALA A 87 22.78 -35.99 -19.03
C ALA A 87 22.57 -36.82 -20.32
N VAL A 88 21.82 -36.30 -21.30
CA VAL A 88 21.56 -36.98 -22.58
C VAL A 88 22.75 -36.91 -23.54
N ASN A 89 23.54 -35.84 -23.50
CA ASN A 89 24.74 -35.69 -24.33
C ASN A 89 25.99 -36.39 -23.75
N ALA A 90 25.87 -37.05 -22.58
CA ALA A 90 26.93 -37.88 -22.01
C ALA A 90 26.91 -39.29 -22.64
N ALA A 91 27.20 -39.37 -23.94
CA ALA A 91 27.70 -40.62 -24.55
C ALA A 91 29.23 -40.67 -24.37
N PRO A 92 29.85 -41.86 -24.24
CA PRO A 92 31.22 -42.00 -23.77
C PRO A 92 32.20 -41.71 -24.92
N GLU A 93 32.70 -40.49 -25.00
CA GLU A 93 33.89 -40.18 -25.80
C GLU A 93 35.05 -39.92 -24.84
N GLU A 94 36.06 -40.79 -24.95
CA GLU A 94 37.30 -40.68 -24.19
C GLU A 94 38.13 -39.45 -24.62
N SER A 95 38.87 -38.92 -23.65
CA SER A 95 40.00 -37.99 -23.81
C SER A 95 39.69 -36.53 -24.22
N SER A 96 39.46 -35.69 -23.21
CA SER A 96 40.33 -34.54 -22.90
C SER A 96 39.75 -33.75 -21.73
N GLY A 97 40.57 -33.55 -20.70
CA GLY A 97 40.23 -32.83 -19.48
C GLY A 97 40.04 -31.32 -19.65
N SER A 98 39.15 -30.88 -20.53
CA SER A 98 38.60 -29.53 -20.45
C SER A 98 37.27 -29.60 -19.72
N ALA A 99 37.31 -29.43 -18.40
CA ALA A 99 36.14 -29.03 -17.64
C ALA A 99 35.54 -27.82 -18.37
N ALA A 100 34.35 -27.98 -18.97
CA ALA A 100 33.67 -26.88 -19.61
C ALA A 100 33.62 -25.71 -18.61
N PRO A 101 34.03 -24.49 -18.99
CA PRO A 101 34.19 -23.40 -18.03
C PRO A 101 32.86 -23.16 -17.32
N LEU A 102 32.88 -23.28 -15.99
CA LEU A 102 31.72 -23.03 -15.14
C LEU A 102 31.23 -21.60 -15.40
N PRO A 103 29.91 -21.38 -15.55
CA PRO A 103 29.38 -20.04 -15.72
C PRO A 103 29.75 -19.18 -14.51
N GLN A 104 30.10 -17.91 -14.76
CA GLN A 104 30.39 -16.95 -13.69
C GLN A 104 29.15 -16.76 -12.80
N THR A 105 29.35 -16.67 -11.49
CA THR A 105 28.29 -16.59 -10.47
C THR A 105 27.82 -15.15 -10.23
N LEU A 106 27.55 -14.41 -11.30
CA LEU A 106 27.06 -13.04 -11.20
C LEU A 106 25.55 -13.05 -10.90
N VAL A 107 25.17 -12.48 -9.75
CA VAL A 107 23.78 -12.30 -9.32
C VAL A 107 23.49 -10.83 -9.06
N ARG A 108 22.23 -10.42 -9.24
CA ARG A 108 21.77 -9.07 -8.92
C ARG A 108 21.19 -9.08 -7.52
N ILE A 109 21.73 -8.25 -6.64
CA ILE A 109 21.19 -8.04 -5.29
C ILE A 109 20.69 -6.58 -5.24
N PRO A 110 19.40 -6.34 -4.95
CA PRO A 110 18.87 -4.98 -4.78
C PRO A 110 19.61 -4.22 -3.68
N THR A 111 19.85 -2.92 -3.89
CA THR A 111 20.59 -2.08 -2.93
C THR A 111 19.72 -1.07 -2.21
N GLU A 112 18.46 -0.91 -2.63
CA GLU A 112 17.48 -0.02 -2.01
C GLU A 112 17.27 -0.24 -0.50
N HIS A 113 17.53 -1.44 0.03
CA HIS A 113 17.43 -1.76 1.46
C HIS A 113 18.80 -1.97 2.16
N ALA A 114 19.91 -1.64 1.50
CA ALA A 114 21.24 -1.82 2.07
C ALA A 114 21.45 -1.07 3.41
N PRO A 115 20.97 0.18 3.59
CA PRO A 115 21.15 0.89 4.86
C PRO A 115 20.40 0.25 6.03
N THR A 116 19.20 -0.27 5.78
CA THR A 116 18.39 -0.91 6.83
C THR A 116 18.95 -2.28 7.22
N LEU A 117 19.53 -3.02 6.27
CA LEU A 117 20.22 -4.28 6.54
C LEU A 117 21.52 -4.03 7.31
N GLN A 118 22.27 -2.97 6.98
CA GLN A 118 23.50 -2.62 7.69
C GLN A 118 23.21 -2.20 9.14
N ALA A 119 22.18 -1.38 9.37
CA ALA A 119 21.76 -1.01 10.72
C ALA A 119 21.29 -2.22 11.56
N GLN A 120 20.61 -3.20 10.95
CA GLN A 120 20.21 -4.44 11.63
C GLN A 120 21.41 -5.33 11.96
N ALA A 121 22.41 -5.40 11.07
CA ALA A 121 23.64 -6.15 11.31
C ALA A 121 24.46 -5.54 12.46
N GLU A 122 24.64 -4.22 12.46
CA GLU A 122 25.34 -3.50 13.54
C GLU A 122 24.60 -3.63 14.89
N ALA A 123 23.26 -3.61 14.88
CA ALA A 123 22.46 -3.84 16.08
C ALA A 123 22.60 -5.28 16.62
N ALA A 124 22.68 -6.28 15.74
CA ALA A 124 22.90 -7.67 16.13
C ALA A 124 24.31 -7.86 16.72
N GLU A 125 25.34 -7.28 16.10
CA GLU A 125 26.73 -7.33 16.58
C GLU A 125 26.90 -6.60 17.92
N ALA A 126 26.22 -5.46 18.11
CA ALA A 126 26.22 -4.73 19.38
C ALA A 126 25.50 -5.51 20.50
N ALA A 127 24.43 -6.25 20.18
CA ALA A 127 23.75 -7.10 21.14
C ALA A 127 24.63 -8.30 21.56
N GLU A 128 25.31 -8.93 20.60
CA GLU A 128 26.24 -10.03 20.85
C GLU A 128 27.46 -9.59 21.67
N ALA A 129 27.99 -8.39 21.42
CA ALA A 129 29.07 -7.80 22.21
C ALA A 129 28.63 -7.43 23.64
N ALA A 130 27.39 -6.98 23.83
CA ALA A 130 26.85 -6.69 25.16
C ALA A 130 26.62 -7.96 25.99
N GLU A 131 26.20 -9.05 25.35
CA GLU A 131 26.03 -10.36 25.97
C GLU A 131 27.38 -10.95 26.41
N ALA A 132 28.42 -10.88 25.56
CA ALA A 132 29.77 -11.31 25.90
C ALA A 132 30.41 -10.48 27.05
N ALA A 133 30.11 -9.18 27.13
CA ALA A 133 30.60 -8.31 28.20
C ALA A 133 29.93 -8.60 29.57
N ALA A 134 28.68 -9.07 29.56
CA ALA A 134 27.94 -9.44 30.77
C ALA A 134 28.45 -10.76 31.39
N GLU A 135 28.86 -11.74 30.57
CA GLU A 135 29.42 -13.01 31.06
C GLU A 135 30.84 -12.86 31.65
N GLY A 136 31.64 -11.91 31.15
CA GLY A 136 33.00 -11.67 31.63
C GLY A 136 33.12 -11.05 33.03
N GLN A 137 32.07 -10.40 33.54
CA GLN A 137 32.11 -9.71 34.85
C GLN A 137 31.74 -10.60 36.05
N SER A 138 31.22 -11.81 35.83
CA SER A 138 30.76 -12.70 36.91
C SER A 138 31.88 -13.58 37.52
N THR A 139 33.10 -13.58 36.97
CA THR A 139 34.18 -14.52 37.36
C THR A 139 35.29 -13.92 38.22
N SER A 140 35.16 -12.67 38.67
CA SER A 140 36.17 -12.00 39.49
C SER A 140 35.57 -11.47 40.78
N ASP A 141 35.37 -12.36 41.75
CA ASP A 141 35.31 -11.98 43.17
C ASP A 141 36.28 -12.89 43.95
N PRO A 142 37.25 -12.32 44.70
CA PRO A 142 38.31 -13.05 45.40
C PRO A 142 37.87 -13.76 46.70
#